data_AF-A0AAU4RWU0-F1
#
_entry.id   AF-A0AAU4RWU0-F1
#
_cell.length_a   1.000
_cell.length_b   1.000
_cell.length_c   1.000
_cell.angle_alpha   90.00
_cell.angle_beta   90.00
_cell.angle_gamma   90.00
#
_symmetry.space_group_name_H-M   'P 1'
#
loop_
_entity.id
_entity.type
_entity.pdbx_description
1 polymer ?
#
loop_
_entity_poly.entity_id
_entity_poly.type
_entity_poly.pdbx_seq_one_letter_code
_entity_poly.pdbx_strand_id
1 'polypeptide(L)' 'MRIDLAQARATVQALAEALEALDGTEVIETPTREARRKNSDTSRTLLRLSHLGNRASVEIMDVYHAFKERDSAASGGEH' A
#
# COMPACT_ATOMS: atom_id res chain seq x y z
N MET A 1 10.97 -1.50 -23.19
CA MET A 1 9.92 -1.86 -22.23
C MET A 1 9.28 -0.56 -21.81
N ARG A 2 7.96 -0.52 -21.65
CA ARG A 2 7.30 0.64 -21.03
C ARG A 2 7.18 0.37 -19.53
N ILE A 3 7.58 1.32 -18.70
CA ILE A 3 7.34 1.28 -17.25
C ILE A 3 5.84 1.54 -17.05
N ASP A 4 5.13 0.55 -16.52
CA ASP A 4 3.72 0.65 -16.19
C ASP A 4 3.55 0.56 -14.67
N LEU A 5 3.10 1.66 -14.06
CA LEU A 5 2.84 1.77 -12.62
C LEU A 5 1.35 1.98 -12.34
N ALA A 6 0.46 1.72 -13.30
CA ALA A 6 -0.97 2.01 -13.15
C ALA A 6 -1.57 1.30 -11.93
N GLN A 7 -1.19 0.06 -11.68
CA GLN A 7 -1.65 -0.72 -10.54
C GLN A 7 -1.14 -0.15 -9.21
N ALA A 8 0.17 0.08 -9.09
CA ALA A 8 0.78 0.70 -7.91
C ALA A 8 0.14 2.06 -7.60
N ARG A 9 -0.11 2.88 -8.62
CA ARG A 9 -0.78 4.18 -8.47
C ARG A 9 -2.20 4.05 -7.94
N ALA A 10 -2.97 3.07 -8.43
CA ALA A 10 -4.33 2.83 -7.93
C ALA A 10 -4.29 2.39 -6.45
N THR A 11 -3.34 1.55 -6.07
CA THR A 11 -3.16 1.13 -4.66
C THR A 11 -2.76 2.30 -3.77
N VAL A 12 -1.87 3.18 -4.23
CA VAL A 12 -1.47 4.40 -3.49
C VAL A 12 -2.64 5.37 -3.34
N GLN A 13 -3.48 5.52 -4.36
CA GLN A 13 -4.69 6.36 -4.28
C GLN A 13 -5.63 5.83 -3.18
N ALA A 14 -5.91 4.53 -3.18
CA ALA A 14 -6.74 3.90 -2.14
C ALA A 14 -6.11 3.99 -0.74
N LEU A 15 -4.77 3.95 -0.64
CA LEU A 15 -4.05 4.17 0.60
C LEU A 15 -4.22 5.61 1.10
N ALA A 16 -4.06 6.60 0.22
CA ALA A 16 -4.22 8.01 0.55
C ALA A 16 -5.64 8.32 1.06
N GLU A 17 -6.67 7.83 0.37
CA GLU A 17 -8.07 7.98 0.80
C GLU A 17 -8.32 7.37 2.17
N ALA A 18 -7.76 6.19 2.44
CA ALA A 18 -7.91 5.53 3.73
C ALA A 18 -7.12 6.24 4.85
N LEU A 19 -5.97 6.85 4.54
CA LEU A 19 -5.21 7.67 5.48
C LEU A 19 -6.00 8.92 5.85
N GLU A 20 -6.51 9.64 4.85
CA GLU A 20 -7.33 10.84 5.05
C GLU A 20 -8.59 10.53 5.88
N ALA A 21 -9.25 9.41 5.61
CA ALA A 21 -10.43 9.00 6.37
C ALA A 21 -10.15 8.67 7.84
N LEU A 22 -8.91 8.29 8.18
CA LEU A 22 -8.52 7.94 9.54
C LEU A 22 -7.84 9.09 10.29
N ASP A 23 -7.22 10.03 9.56
CA ASP A 23 -6.48 11.14 10.15
C ASP A 23 -7.37 11.98 11.09
N GLY A 24 -6.83 12.35 12.24
CA GLY A 24 -7.57 13.06 13.28
C GLY A 24 -8.65 12.25 14.02
N THR A 25 -8.80 10.94 13.78
CA THR A 25 -9.75 10.11 14.53
C THR A 25 -9.31 9.94 15.99
N GLU A 26 -10.16 10.36 16.93
CA GLU A 26 -9.92 10.16 18.36
C GLU A 26 -10.29 8.73 18.81
N VAL A 27 -9.46 8.16 19.69
CA VAL A 27 -9.74 6.88 20.35
C VAL A 27 -10.59 7.13 21.60
N ILE A 28 -11.64 6.34 21.80
CA ILE A 28 -12.44 6.43 23.02
C ILE A 28 -11.82 5.52 24.08
N GLU A 29 -11.33 6.11 25.17
CA GLU A 29 -10.65 5.38 26.25
C GLU A 29 -11.62 4.67 27.21
N THR A 30 -12.84 5.20 27.36
CA THR A 30 -13.82 4.60 28.28
C THR A 30 -14.26 3.22 27.79
N PRO A 31 -14.33 2.18 28.65
CA PRO A 31 -14.61 0.80 28.24
C PRO A 31 -16.10 0.54 27.99
N THR A 32 -16.74 1.35 27.15
CA THR A 32 -18.13 1.19 26.73
C THR A 32 -18.23 0.27 25.50
N ARG A 33 -19.43 -0.26 25.23
CA ARG A 33 -19.69 -1.06 24.02
C ARG A 33 -19.44 -0.26 22.75
N GLU A 34 -19.80 1.02 22.75
CA GLU A 34 -19.58 1.93 21.61
C GLU A 34 -18.08 2.17 21.38
N ALA A 35 -17.32 2.44 22.45
CA ALA A 35 -15.88 2.62 22.37
C ALA A 35 -15.19 1.38 21.80
N ARG A 36 -15.56 0.18 22.28
CA ARG A 36 -15.03 -1.08 21.75
C ARG A 36 -15.31 -1.24 20.26
N ARG A 37 -16.50 -0.88 19.79
CA ARG A 37 -16.86 -0.94 18.37
C ARG A 37 -16.02 0.03 17.55
N LYS A 38 -15.98 1.32 17.93
CA LYS A 38 -15.18 2.34 17.25
C LYS A 38 -13.70 1.97 17.21
N ASN A 39 -13.12 1.58 18.34
CA ASN A 39 -11.71 1.19 18.41
C ASN A 39 -11.43 -0.06 17.56
N SER A 40 -12.36 -1.02 17.52
CA SER A 40 -12.24 -2.20 16.65
C SER A 40 -12.27 -1.83 15.17
N ASP A 41 -13.11 -0.87 14.77
CA ASP A 41 -13.17 -0.37 13.40
C ASP A 41 -11.88 0.39 13.05
N THR A 42 -11.37 1.22 13.95
CA THR A 42 -10.04 1.88 13.83
C THR A 42 -8.93 0.86 13.63
N SER A 43 -8.88 -0.22 14.42
CA SER A 43 -7.88 -1.28 14.26
C SER A 43 -7.96 -1.97 12.89
N ARG A 44 -9.18 -2.22 12.38
CA ARG A 44 -9.37 -2.78 11.03
C ARG A 44 -8.86 -1.84 9.95
N THR A 45 -9.12 -0.54 10.09
CA THR A 45 -8.64 0.47 9.14
C THR A 45 -7.12 0.55 9.16
N LEU A 46 -6.48 0.59 10.34
CA LEU A 46 -5.01 0.56 10.46
C LEU A 46 -4.39 -0.69 9.82
N LEU A 47 -5.02 -1.86 10.01
CA LEU A 47 -4.58 -3.09 9.35
C LEU A 47 -4.71 -3.00 7.82
N ARG A 48 -5.83 -2.46 7.32
CA ARG A 48 -6.04 -2.21 5.89
C ARG A 48 -4.98 -1.27 5.31
N LEU A 49 -4.64 -0.19 6.02
CA LEU A 49 -3.59 0.75 5.63
C LEU A 49 -2.24 0.03 5.45
N SER A 50 -1.86 -0.80 6.42
CA SER A 50 -0.64 -1.61 6.35
C SER A 50 -0.63 -2.53 5.11
N HIS A 51 -1.74 -3.22 4.85
CA HIS A 51 -1.86 -4.08 3.66
C HIS A 51 -1.75 -3.30 2.34
N LEU A 52 -2.38 -2.12 2.25
CA LEU A 52 -2.29 -1.28 1.05
C LEU A 52 -0.86 -0.77 0.82
N GLY A 53 -0.17 -0.34 1.88
CA GLY A 53 1.24 0.07 1.79
C GLY A 53 2.15 -1.08 1.32
N ASN A 54 2.00 -2.27 1.91
CA ASN A 54 2.77 -3.44 1.51
C ASN A 54 2.49 -3.84 0.05
N ARG A 55 1.22 -3.80 -0.35
CA ARG A 55 0.82 -4.10 -1.73
C ARG A 55 1.42 -3.14 -2.74
N ALA A 56 1.37 -1.83 -2.46
CA ALA A 56 1.98 -0.83 -3.35
C ALA A 56 3.50 -1.05 -3.50
N SER A 57 4.18 -1.42 -2.41
CA SER A 57 5.61 -1.77 -2.44
C SER A 57 5.89 -2.96 -3.36
N VAL A 58 5.13 -4.05 -3.23
CA VAL A 58 5.26 -5.23 -4.09
C VAL A 58 5.01 -4.88 -5.55
N GLU A 59 3.95 -4.14 -5.85
CA GLU A 59 3.59 -3.75 -7.23
C GLU A 59 4.69 -2.90 -7.88
N ILE A 60 5.38 -2.05 -7.11
CA ILE A 60 6.56 -1.29 -7.58
C ILE A 60 7.75 -2.23 -7.81
N MET A 61 8.00 -3.17 -6.89
CA MET A 61 9.10 -4.11 -6.98
C MET A 61 8.97 -5.06 -8.17
N ASP A 62 7.77 -5.49 -8.52
CA ASP A 62 7.52 -6.33 -9.70
C ASP A 62 7.96 -5.59 -10.98
N VAL A 63 7.62 -4.30 -11.10
CA VAL A 63 8.01 -3.46 -12.24
C VAL A 63 9.52 -3.24 -12.27
N TYR A 64 10.15 -3.05 -11.11
CA TYR A 64 11.60 -2.97 -11.00
C TYR A 64 12.29 -4.26 -11.45
N HIS A 65 11.82 -5.42 -10.98
CA HIS A 65 12.40 -6.70 -11.36
C HIS A 65 12.25 -6.97 -12.86
N ALA A 66 11.09 -6.68 -13.45
CA ALA A 66 10.89 -6.78 -14.89
C ALA A 66 11.83 -5.85 -15.68
N PHE A 67 12.07 -4.64 -15.18
CA PHE A 67 13.03 -3.71 -15.78
C PHE A 67 14.45 -4.27 -15.69
N LYS A 68 14.87 -4.71 -14.51
CA LYS A 68 16.22 -5.20 -14.24
C LYS A 68 16.55 -6.46 -15.05
N GLU A 69 15.60 -7.38 -15.19
CA GLU A 69 15.78 -8.59 -16.00
C GLU A 69 16.08 -8.22 -17.46
N ARG A 70 15.33 -7.26 -18.02
CA ARG A 70 15.56 -6.78 -19.38
C ARG A 70 16.87 -6.03 -19.54
N ASP A 71 17.24 -5.19 -18.58
CA ASP A 71 18.51 -4.45 -18.58
C ASP A 71 19.72 -5.40 -18.51
N SER A 72 19.62 -6.43 -17.68
CA SER A 72 20.64 -7.50 -17.57
C SER A 72 20.74 -8.32 -18.85
N ALA A 73 19.61 -8.61 -19.50
CA ALA A 73 19.58 -9.32 -20.79
C ALA A 73 20.19 -8.49 -21.94
N ALA A 74 20.04 -7.16 -21.91
CA ALA A 74 20.68 -6.27 -22.89
C ALA A 74 22.21 -6.21 -22.71
N SER A 75 22.68 -6.31 -21.47
CA SER A 75 24.10 -6.24 -21.12
C SER A 75 24.86 -7.56 -21.33
N GLY A 76 24.15 -8.69 -21.49
CA GLY A 76 24.73 -10.03 -21.69
C GLY A 76 24.94 -10.44 -23.15
N GLY A 77 24.65 -9.56 -24.12
CA GLY A 77 24.83 -9.81 -25.57
C GLY A 77 26.14 -9.25 -26.15
N GLU A 78 26.96 -8.59 -25.34
CA GLU A 78 28.30 -8.14 -25.68
C GLU A 78 29.33 -9.06 -25.01
N HIS A 79 29.48 -10.31 -25.46
CA HIS A 79 30.71 -11.12 -25.33
C HIS A 79 30.60 -12.45 -26.08
#